data_AF-A0A349VJI9-F1
#
_entry.id   AF-A0A349VJI9-F1
#
_cell.length_a   1.000
_cell.length_b   1.000
_cell.length_c   1.000
_cell.angle_alpha   90.00
_cell.angle_beta   90.00
_cell.angle_gamma   90.00
#
_symmetry.space_group_name_H-M   'P 1'
#
loop_
_entity.id
_entity.type
_entity.pdbx_description
1 polymer ?
#
loop_
_entity_poly.entity_id
_entity_poly.type
_entity_poly.pdbx_seq_one_letter_code
_entity_poly.pdbx_strand_id
1 'polypeptide(L)'
;MVRAAMHIVARDQEQPPGMTAAEFDRLRWQRDIAAERLLEAALQTGETIWMLSARIAIAQGTVQKTSLSSEDGKRDPSRKIPKPAVGKLLAAVFMDDQQMIHQQMECIRYHLRGKTVLYVPLSRGGRADRVFAARMRERLLERLVSVLPRRGLVEETIGLVRLAKKLESRRPPGAASVSEFDRVFEAATTALVGRIVASAPVAGPGESKPSSVVTTQRILDGLAILIPKLLETWTTHARQLRLSVLERVREDKSFRIIKEFIERYGAGLFTQHLLTPPSLRSVLRGGVRPFLEHLIEQNASGSDWRNSDSDDEYNKTHPDKLIEAINTGEISLKQATSRLRLVLESVAENHSEYRDWNSTTTQSDRGDYLYVLLEFLRIKAEYERIVWTLRPVSMAHRVLVRSGATEAASAWRQRMEEETEGTANELIERLSALQQKTGVRLASVSDRVQRPFTSMLEQDELESLVEPAVRELLAGQPAGAGSQLETHAEEFLGVATGAGVEVPDWLDHLSATVDRVLEEAETGGLAPDDQRHVMPSSLAEPLYWSRLPWPQLLDAVSKKQGRL
;
A
#
# COMPACT_ATOMS: atom_id res chain seq x y z
N MET A 1 -24.92 -0.81 14.60
CA MET A 1 -23.46 -1.05 14.53
C MET A 1 -22.64 0.22 14.77
N VAL A 2 -22.66 1.23 13.89
CA VAL A 2 -21.86 2.47 14.07
C VAL A 2 -22.08 3.15 15.43
N ARG A 3 -23.34 3.31 15.88
CA ARG A 3 -23.64 3.86 17.21
C ARG A 3 -23.05 3.01 18.35
N ALA A 4 -23.08 1.69 18.22
CA ALA A 4 -22.48 0.79 19.21
C ALA A 4 -20.95 0.95 19.24
N ALA A 5 -20.30 1.08 18.08
CA ALA A 5 -18.86 1.38 18.00
C ALA A 5 -18.53 2.72 18.68
N MET A 6 -19.36 3.76 18.49
CA MET A 6 -19.20 5.04 19.20
C MET A 6 -19.30 4.88 20.72
N HIS A 7 -20.26 4.10 21.21
CA HIS A 7 -20.41 3.84 22.64
C HIS A 7 -19.23 3.06 23.23
N ILE A 8 -18.68 2.08 22.50
CA ILE A 8 -17.52 1.31 22.94
C ILE A 8 -16.28 2.20 23.05
N VAL A 9 -15.98 3.01 22.03
CA VAL A 9 -14.80 3.91 22.03
C VAL A 9 -14.91 5.01 23.10
N ALA A 10 -16.12 5.39 23.50
CA ALA A 10 -16.34 6.41 24.53
C ALA A 10 -16.12 5.91 25.97
N ARG A 11 -16.02 4.59 26.20
CA ARG A 11 -15.80 4.02 27.54
C ARG A 11 -14.32 4.01 27.92
N ASP A 12 -14.06 4.14 29.22
CA ASP A 12 -12.76 3.92 29.86
C ASP A 12 -11.63 4.70 29.18
N GLN A 13 -11.84 6.00 28.96
CA GLN A 13 -10.85 6.88 28.32
C GLN A 13 -9.67 7.22 29.22
N GLU A 14 -9.85 7.09 30.54
CA GLU A 14 -8.83 7.34 31.55
C GLU A 14 -8.47 6.04 32.26
N GLN A 15 -7.21 5.95 32.69
CA GLN A 15 -6.70 4.79 33.42
C GLN A 15 -7.44 4.66 34.76
N PRO A 16 -8.13 3.54 35.03
CA PRO A 16 -8.79 3.32 36.31
C PRO A 16 -7.76 3.29 37.46
N PRO A 17 -8.11 3.83 38.65
CA PRO A 17 -7.23 3.76 39.81
C PRO A 17 -6.92 2.29 40.18
N GLY A 18 -5.63 1.99 40.37
CA GLY A 18 -5.14 0.65 40.73
C GLY A 18 -4.78 -0.27 39.55
N MET A 19 -5.03 0.15 38.30
CA MET A 19 -4.64 -0.61 37.11
C MET A 19 -3.23 -0.23 36.64
N THR A 20 -2.44 -1.18 36.16
CA THR A 20 -1.13 -0.85 35.56
C THR A 20 -1.29 -0.23 34.16
N ALA A 21 -0.32 0.58 33.72
CA ALA A 21 -0.34 1.16 32.38
C ALA A 21 -0.41 0.08 31.27
N ALA A 22 0.25 -1.07 31.47
CA ALA A 22 0.26 -2.18 30.52
C ALA A 22 -1.11 -2.90 30.42
N GLU A 23 -1.86 -2.99 31.52
CA GLU A 23 -3.22 -3.55 31.53
C GLU A 23 -4.21 -2.58 30.89
N PHE A 24 -4.10 -1.30 31.19
CA PHE A 24 -4.92 -0.26 30.57
C PHE A 24 -4.72 -0.21 29.05
N ASP A 25 -3.46 -0.32 28.59
CA ASP A 25 -3.13 -0.41 27.17
C ASP A 25 -3.75 -1.65 26.49
N ARG A 26 -3.74 -2.81 27.16
CA ARG A 26 -4.38 -4.03 26.66
C ARG A 26 -5.90 -3.86 26.52
N LEU A 27 -6.55 -3.28 27.52
CA LEU A 27 -8.00 -3.01 27.48
C LEU A 27 -8.36 -2.03 26.37
N ARG A 28 -7.59 -0.94 26.23
CA ARG A 28 -7.76 0.03 25.15
C ARG A 28 -7.63 -0.64 23.78
N TRP A 29 -6.64 -1.50 23.61
CA TRP A 29 -6.43 -2.23 22.35
C TRP A 29 -7.61 -3.16 22.02
N GLN A 30 -8.10 -3.93 22.99
CA GLN A 30 -9.27 -4.80 22.80
C GLN A 30 -10.53 -4.01 22.44
N ARG A 31 -10.74 -2.86 23.08
CA ARG A 31 -11.86 -1.95 22.80
C ARG A 31 -11.79 -1.41 21.37
N ASP A 32 -10.62 -0.93 20.96
CA ASP A 32 -10.41 -0.37 19.63
C ASP A 32 -10.63 -1.46 18.55
N ILE A 33 -10.17 -2.71 18.79
CA ILE A 33 -10.45 -3.86 17.92
C ILE A 33 -11.94 -4.16 17.83
N ALA A 34 -12.66 -4.21 18.96
CA ALA A 34 -14.09 -4.48 18.96
C ALA A 34 -14.87 -3.42 18.19
N ALA A 35 -14.50 -2.14 18.35
CA ALA A 35 -15.11 -1.04 17.61
C ALA A 35 -14.78 -1.09 16.11
N GLU A 36 -13.55 -1.42 15.71
CA GLU A 36 -13.18 -1.63 14.30
C GLU A 36 -13.98 -2.78 13.68
N ARG A 37 -14.16 -3.92 14.39
CA ARG A 37 -15.00 -5.04 13.91
C ARG A 37 -16.46 -4.63 13.68
N LEU A 38 -17.04 -3.83 14.57
CA LEU A 38 -18.39 -3.29 14.38
C LEU A 38 -18.49 -2.32 13.21
N LEU A 39 -17.44 -1.53 12.96
CA LEU A 39 -17.37 -0.67 11.79
C LEU A 39 -17.29 -1.50 10.52
N GLU A 40 -16.45 -2.53 10.49
CA GLU A 40 -16.31 -3.43 9.33
C GLU A 40 -17.64 -4.12 8.99
N ALA A 41 -18.34 -4.67 9.99
CA ALA A 41 -19.67 -5.25 9.79
C ALA A 41 -20.70 -4.22 9.25
N ALA A 42 -20.61 -2.96 9.69
CA ALA A 42 -21.46 -1.90 9.19
C ALA A 42 -21.16 -1.56 7.72
N LEU A 43 -19.87 -1.56 7.34
CA LEU A 43 -19.44 -1.32 5.96
C LEU A 43 -19.95 -2.41 5.03
N GLN A 44 -19.77 -3.68 5.42
CA GLN A 44 -20.29 -4.85 4.71
C GLN A 44 -21.80 -4.77 4.53
N THR A 45 -22.54 -4.44 5.60
CA THR A 45 -24.00 -4.24 5.53
C THR A 45 -24.37 -3.15 4.52
N GLY A 46 -23.61 -2.06 4.47
CA GLY A 46 -23.81 -0.98 3.50
C GLY A 46 -23.66 -1.44 2.05
N GLU A 47 -22.65 -2.26 1.76
CA GLU A 47 -22.45 -2.87 0.44
C GLU A 47 -23.56 -3.87 0.10
N THR A 48 -23.99 -4.70 1.05
CA THR A 48 -25.12 -5.62 0.87
C THR A 48 -26.40 -4.86 0.51
N ILE A 49 -26.67 -3.72 1.16
CA ILE A 49 -27.82 -2.86 0.84
C ILE A 49 -27.72 -2.35 -0.60
N TRP A 50 -26.55 -1.93 -1.07
CA TRP A 50 -26.38 -1.50 -2.46
C TRP A 50 -26.71 -2.62 -3.45
N MET A 51 -26.24 -3.83 -3.18
CA MET A 51 -26.49 -5.00 -4.04
C MET A 51 -27.93 -5.46 -4.04
N LEU A 52 -28.57 -5.52 -2.87
CA LEU A 52 -29.99 -5.82 -2.76
C LEU A 52 -30.83 -4.77 -3.48
N SER A 53 -30.49 -3.48 -3.30
CA SER A 53 -31.17 -2.38 -4.00
C SER A 53 -30.99 -2.47 -5.52
N ALA A 54 -29.83 -2.91 -5.99
CA ALA A 54 -29.60 -3.14 -7.41
C ALA A 54 -30.47 -4.29 -7.95
N ARG A 55 -30.52 -5.42 -7.25
CA ARG A 55 -31.38 -6.57 -7.62
C ARG A 55 -32.86 -6.19 -7.65
N ILE A 56 -33.32 -5.43 -6.65
CA ILE A 56 -34.71 -4.92 -6.62
C ILE A 56 -34.96 -4.01 -7.82
N ALA A 57 -34.05 -3.09 -8.14
CA ALA A 57 -34.21 -2.18 -9.26
C ALA A 57 -34.26 -2.91 -10.62
N ILE A 58 -33.51 -4.01 -10.77
CA ILE A 58 -33.58 -4.89 -11.94
C ILE A 58 -34.93 -5.61 -11.98
N ALA A 59 -35.35 -6.23 -10.88
CA ALA A 59 -36.61 -6.97 -10.79
C ALA A 59 -37.85 -6.09 -11.04
N GLN A 60 -37.79 -4.81 -10.67
CA GLN A 60 -38.86 -3.83 -10.89
C GLN A 60 -38.85 -3.22 -12.29
N GLY A 61 -37.88 -3.55 -13.15
CA GLY A 61 -37.76 -2.97 -14.50
C GLY A 61 -37.43 -1.47 -14.50
N THR A 62 -36.93 -0.94 -13.39
CA THR A 62 -36.54 0.49 -13.25
C THR A 62 -35.34 0.90 -14.12
N VAL A 63 -34.65 -0.09 -14.68
CA VAL A 63 -33.46 0.05 -15.52
C VAL A 63 -33.71 -0.79 -16.77
N GLN A 64 -33.37 -0.25 -17.94
CA GLN A 64 -33.61 -0.93 -19.21
C GLN A 64 -32.33 -1.01 -20.02
N LYS A 65 -32.09 -2.14 -20.68
CA LYS A 65 -30.93 -2.28 -21.57
C LYS A 65 -31.03 -1.24 -22.67
N THR A 66 -29.95 -0.50 -22.89
CA THR A 66 -29.92 0.54 -23.93
C THR A 66 -30.22 -0.09 -25.29
N SER A 67 -31.34 0.27 -25.89
CA SER A 67 -31.66 -0.02 -27.29
C SER A 67 -31.02 1.08 -28.15
N LEU A 68 -30.54 0.76 -29.35
CA LEU A 68 -29.83 1.68 -30.27
C LEU A 68 -30.68 2.85 -30.82
N SER A 69 -31.71 3.30 -30.11
CA SER A 69 -32.59 4.39 -30.54
C SER A 69 -33.23 5.06 -29.33
N SER A 70 -32.70 6.20 -28.89
CA SER A 70 -33.55 7.32 -28.46
C SER A 70 -32.72 8.60 -28.37
N GLU A 71 -33.28 9.64 -28.97
CA GLU A 71 -32.74 10.99 -29.08
C GLU A 71 -32.54 11.68 -27.72
N ASP A 72 -31.59 12.62 -27.73
CA ASP A 72 -31.25 13.53 -26.64
C ASP A 72 -32.47 14.25 -26.05
N GLY A 73 -32.88 13.81 -24.86
CA GLY A 73 -33.82 14.53 -24.00
C GLY A 73 -33.18 15.77 -23.39
N LYS A 74 -33.63 16.96 -23.82
CA LYS A 74 -33.25 18.28 -23.28
C LYS A 74 -33.26 18.30 -21.73
N ARG A 75 -32.13 18.68 -21.14
CA ARG A 75 -31.95 18.87 -19.69
C ARG A 75 -32.44 20.25 -19.24
N ASP A 76 -33.37 20.26 -18.30
CA ASP A 76 -33.77 21.46 -17.55
C ASP A 76 -32.81 21.67 -16.35
N PRO A 77 -32.05 22.77 -16.28
CA PRO A 77 -30.97 22.98 -15.30
C PRO A 77 -31.45 23.35 -13.88
N SER A 78 -32.76 23.39 -13.61
CA SER A 78 -33.30 24.00 -12.39
C SER A 78 -33.80 23.03 -11.29
N ARG A 79 -33.72 21.70 -11.48
CA ARG A 79 -34.20 20.73 -10.48
C ARG A 79 -33.13 20.40 -9.43
N LYS A 80 -33.52 20.44 -8.14
CA LYS A 80 -32.74 19.90 -7.00
C LYS A 80 -32.24 18.50 -7.37
N ILE A 81 -30.91 18.33 -7.41
CA ILE A 81 -30.29 17.04 -7.77
C ILE A 81 -30.73 16.00 -6.72
N PRO A 82 -31.42 14.91 -7.11
CA PRO A 82 -31.87 13.90 -6.18
C PRO A 82 -30.69 13.19 -5.51
N LYS A 83 -30.92 12.61 -4.32
CA LYS A 83 -29.89 11.79 -3.65
C LYS A 83 -29.45 10.66 -4.58
N PRO A 84 -28.14 10.36 -4.67
CA PRO A 84 -27.63 9.33 -5.55
C PRO A 84 -28.17 7.97 -5.11
N ALA A 85 -28.73 7.22 -6.05
CA ALA A 85 -29.23 5.87 -5.81
C ALA A 85 -28.17 4.87 -6.27
N VAL A 86 -27.21 4.55 -5.40
CA VAL A 86 -26.09 3.63 -5.71
C VAL A 86 -26.58 2.29 -6.25
N GLY A 87 -27.65 1.73 -5.67
CA GLY A 87 -28.26 0.50 -6.17
C GLY A 87 -28.77 0.62 -7.62
N LYS A 88 -29.38 1.76 -7.99
CA LYS A 88 -29.81 2.00 -9.38
C LYS A 88 -28.64 2.12 -10.34
N LEU A 89 -27.55 2.76 -9.92
CA LEU A 89 -26.33 2.83 -10.72
C LEU A 89 -25.74 1.44 -10.94
N LEU A 90 -25.59 0.64 -9.88
CA LEU A 90 -25.08 -0.73 -10.03
C LEU A 90 -26.01 -1.57 -10.91
N ALA A 91 -27.33 -1.46 -10.75
CA ALA A 91 -28.31 -2.10 -11.64
C ALA A 91 -28.14 -1.66 -13.10
N ALA A 92 -27.93 -0.37 -13.35
CA ALA A 92 -27.65 0.19 -14.67
C ALA A 92 -26.36 -0.36 -15.27
N VAL A 93 -25.31 -0.52 -14.47
CA VAL A 93 -24.08 -1.19 -14.88
C VAL A 93 -24.34 -2.68 -15.19
N PHE A 94 -25.16 -3.39 -14.42
CA PHE A 94 -25.50 -4.78 -14.72
C PHE A 94 -26.36 -4.95 -15.98
N MET A 95 -27.26 -4.01 -16.25
CA MET A 95 -28.18 -4.06 -17.40
C MET A 95 -27.66 -3.34 -18.65
N ASP A 96 -26.51 -2.66 -18.56
CA ASP A 96 -25.94 -1.84 -19.63
C ASP A 96 -26.85 -0.67 -20.07
N ASP A 97 -27.41 0.03 -19.08
CA ASP A 97 -28.23 1.24 -19.25
C ASP A 97 -27.34 2.49 -19.19
N GLN A 98 -26.81 2.90 -20.34
CA GLN A 98 -25.80 3.96 -20.44
C GLN A 98 -26.36 5.33 -20.00
N GLN A 99 -27.64 5.60 -20.29
CA GLN A 99 -28.30 6.83 -19.89
C GLN A 99 -28.42 6.92 -18.37
N MET A 100 -28.90 5.84 -17.73
CA MET A 100 -29.02 5.79 -16.27
C MET A 100 -27.66 5.83 -15.57
N ILE A 101 -26.64 5.15 -16.13
CA ILE A 101 -25.28 5.23 -15.61
C ILE A 101 -24.83 6.69 -15.61
N HIS A 102 -24.92 7.38 -16.75
CA HIS A 102 -24.45 8.76 -16.86
C HIS A 102 -25.19 9.71 -15.88
N GLN A 103 -26.51 9.61 -15.78
CA GLN A 103 -27.32 10.40 -14.85
C GLN A 103 -26.94 10.18 -13.38
N GLN A 104 -26.82 8.92 -12.94
CA GLN A 104 -26.47 8.62 -11.55
C GLN A 104 -25.01 8.97 -11.24
N MET A 105 -24.11 8.81 -12.22
CA MET A 105 -22.71 9.20 -12.09
C MET A 105 -22.55 10.70 -11.86
N GLU A 106 -23.29 11.54 -12.58
CA GLU A 106 -23.32 12.99 -12.32
C GLU A 106 -23.81 13.31 -10.91
N CYS A 107 -24.88 12.65 -10.46
CA CYS A 107 -25.41 12.81 -9.11
C CYS A 107 -24.35 12.44 -8.05
N ILE A 108 -23.65 11.32 -8.23
CA ILE A 108 -22.60 10.87 -7.30
C ILE A 108 -21.43 11.87 -7.28
N ARG A 109 -20.93 12.30 -8.45
CA ARG A 109 -19.84 13.28 -8.53
C ARG A 109 -20.21 14.58 -7.81
N TYR A 110 -21.44 15.07 -7.99
CA TYR A 110 -21.94 16.25 -7.30
C TYR A 110 -21.96 16.07 -5.78
N HIS A 111 -22.51 14.95 -5.29
CA HIS A 111 -22.65 14.71 -3.84
C HIS A 111 -21.34 14.37 -3.12
N LEU A 112 -20.37 13.78 -3.83
CA LEU A 112 -19.02 13.57 -3.31
C LEU A 112 -18.23 14.86 -3.26
N ARG A 113 -18.59 15.88 -4.05
CA ARG A 113 -17.87 17.15 -4.10
C ARG A 113 -17.80 17.77 -2.70
N GLY A 114 -16.57 17.90 -2.23
CA GLY A 114 -16.26 18.52 -0.96
C GLY A 114 -16.40 17.65 0.29
N LYS A 115 -16.67 16.36 0.14
CA LYS A 115 -16.58 15.40 1.25
C LYS A 115 -15.12 14.92 1.43
N THR A 116 -14.73 14.48 2.63
CA THR A 116 -13.35 14.00 2.93
C THR A 116 -13.28 12.48 2.93
N VAL A 117 -12.44 11.87 2.08
CA VAL A 117 -12.22 10.42 2.12
C VAL A 117 -11.21 10.00 3.20
N LEU A 118 -10.50 10.96 3.77
CA LEU A 118 -9.59 10.77 4.89
C LEU A 118 -10.34 10.68 6.22
N TYR A 119 -9.85 9.83 7.12
CA TYR A 119 -10.33 9.70 8.50
C TYR A 119 -9.18 9.57 9.50
N VAL A 120 -9.45 9.85 10.78
CA VAL A 120 -8.52 9.54 11.88
C VAL A 120 -8.89 8.15 12.40
N PRO A 121 -7.96 7.18 12.53
CA PRO A 121 -8.24 5.85 13.07
C PRO A 121 -8.80 5.89 14.49
N LEU A 122 -9.60 4.90 14.88
CA LEU A 122 -10.16 4.83 16.24
C LEU A 122 -9.07 4.82 17.32
N SER A 123 -7.98 4.10 17.07
CA SER A 123 -6.81 4.04 17.96
C SER A 123 -6.15 5.40 18.23
N ARG A 124 -6.32 6.36 17.30
CA ARG A 124 -5.82 7.73 17.39
C ARG A 124 -6.90 8.74 17.81
N GLY A 125 -8.02 8.28 18.38
CA GLY A 125 -9.11 9.15 18.82
C GLY A 125 -10.08 9.55 17.70
N GLY A 126 -10.10 8.78 16.60
CA GLY A 126 -11.07 8.95 15.53
C GLY A 126 -12.51 8.74 15.97
N ARG A 127 -13.45 9.48 15.39
CA ARG A 127 -14.88 9.25 15.60
C ARG A 127 -15.40 8.19 14.63
N ALA A 128 -16.04 7.14 15.16
CA ALA A 128 -16.53 6.00 14.38
C ALA A 128 -17.50 6.39 13.24
N ASP A 129 -18.37 7.39 13.43
CA ASP A 129 -19.26 7.89 12.38
C ASP A 129 -18.51 8.50 11.18
N ARG A 130 -17.43 9.24 11.45
CA ARG A 130 -16.58 9.83 10.41
C ARG A 130 -15.75 8.78 9.70
N VAL A 131 -15.19 7.80 10.44
CA VAL A 131 -14.47 6.66 9.86
C VAL A 131 -15.38 5.89 8.92
N PHE A 132 -16.57 5.52 9.37
CA PHE A 132 -17.58 4.83 8.57
C PHE A 132 -17.92 5.63 7.30
N ALA A 133 -18.26 6.91 7.43
CA ALA A 133 -18.67 7.73 6.28
C ALA A 133 -17.53 7.92 5.26
N ALA A 134 -16.28 8.00 5.70
CA ALA A 134 -15.11 8.09 4.84
C ALA A 134 -14.88 6.77 4.08
N ARG A 135 -14.79 5.65 4.82
CA ARG A 135 -14.61 4.31 4.24
C ARG A 135 -15.73 3.89 3.30
N MET A 136 -16.99 4.20 3.60
CA MET A 136 -18.11 3.94 2.67
C MET A 136 -17.96 4.68 1.34
N ARG A 137 -17.39 5.90 1.35
CA ARG A 137 -17.16 6.66 0.11
C ARG A 137 -15.99 6.10 -0.69
N GLU A 138 -14.94 5.65 -0.02
CA GLU A 138 -13.82 4.93 -0.68
C GLU A 138 -14.30 3.60 -1.28
N ARG A 139 -15.03 2.77 -0.53
CA ARG A 139 -15.62 1.53 -1.06
C ARG A 139 -16.51 1.79 -2.27
N LEU A 140 -17.36 2.83 -2.22
CA LEU A 140 -18.16 3.20 -3.38
C LEU A 140 -17.28 3.50 -4.60
N LEU A 141 -16.23 4.33 -4.43
CA LEU A 141 -15.31 4.67 -5.51
C LEU A 141 -14.59 3.43 -6.04
N GLU A 142 -14.06 2.58 -5.17
CA GLU A 142 -13.41 1.31 -5.48
C GLU A 142 -14.32 0.38 -6.29
N ARG A 143 -15.57 0.19 -5.86
CA ARG A 143 -16.56 -0.64 -6.59
C ARG A 143 -16.91 -0.07 -7.94
N LEU A 144 -17.02 1.25 -8.08
CA LEU A 144 -17.36 1.86 -9.37
C LEU A 144 -16.20 1.73 -10.37
N VAL A 145 -14.97 2.02 -9.94
CA VAL A 145 -13.81 1.93 -10.84
C VAL A 145 -13.48 0.49 -11.25
N SER A 146 -13.91 -0.52 -10.48
CA SER A 146 -13.73 -1.93 -10.86
C SER A 146 -14.74 -2.41 -11.91
N VAL A 147 -15.95 -1.84 -11.96
CA VAL A 147 -17.04 -2.30 -12.85
C VAL A 147 -17.22 -1.45 -14.10
N LEU A 148 -16.97 -0.14 -14.04
CA LEU A 148 -17.20 0.78 -15.16
C LEU A 148 -16.34 0.45 -16.40
N PRO A 149 -15.05 0.09 -16.26
CA PRO A 149 -14.25 -0.32 -17.40
C PRO A 149 -14.86 -1.51 -18.12
N ARG A 150 -15.49 -2.48 -17.43
CA ARG A 150 -16.17 -3.63 -18.05
C ARG A 150 -17.35 -3.27 -18.95
N ARG A 151 -17.86 -2.04 -18.86
CA ARG A 151 -18.86 -1.47 -19.79
C ARG A 151 -18.30 -0.54 -20.86
N GLY A 152 -16.99 -0.30 -20.88
CA GLY A 152 -16.33 0.58 -21.86
C GLY A 152 -16.26 2.04 -21.39
N LEU A 153 -16.67 2.32 -20.15
CA LEU A 153 -16.67 3.66 -19.54
C LEU A 153 -15.29 4.02 -18.98
N VAL A 154 -14.31 4.07 -19.89
CA VAL A 154 -12.90 4.33 -19.59
C VAL A 154 -12.69 5.76 -19.11
N GLU A 155 -13.29 6.74 -19.80
CA GLU A 155 -13.14 8.15 -19.46
C GLU A 155 -13.68 8.47 -18.06
N GLU A 156 -14.86 7.94 -17.75
CA GLU A 156 -15.53 8.07 -16.46
C GLU A 156 -14.70 7.46 -15.34
N THR A 157 -14.10 6.30 -15.59
CA THR A 157 -13.24 5.61 -14.62
C THR A 157 -12.01 6.45 -14.29
N ILE A 158 -11.30 6.96 -15.30
CA ILE A 158 -10.16 7.86 -15.10
C ILE A 158 -10.59 9.13 -14.35
N GLY A 159 -11.76 9.68 -14.68
CA GLY A 159 -12.34 10.83 -13.99
C GLY A 159 -12.62 10.56 -12.51
N LEU A 160 -13.07 9.36 -12.15
CA LEU A 160 -13.30 8.95 -10.76
C LEU A 160 -12.01 8.80 -9.97
N VAL A 161 -10.95 8.23 -10.56
CA VAL A 161 -9.64 8.13 -9.90
C VAL A 161 -9.11 9.53 -9.55
N ARG A 162 -9.24 10.50 -10.47
CA ARG A 162 -8.85 11.89 -10.18
C ARG A 162 -9.74 12.54 -9.14
N LEU A 163 -11.05 12.27 -9.16
CA LEU A 163 -11.96 12.74 -8.12
C LEU A 163 -11.54 12.19 -6.75
N ALA A 164 -11.29 10.88 -6.63
CA ALA A 164 -10.83 10.24 -5.40
C ALA A 164 -9.55 10.91 -4.89
N LYS A 165 -8.56 11.12 -5.76
CA LYS A 165 -7.32 11.85 -5.43
C LYS A 165 -7.59 13.28 -4.95
N LYS A 166 -8.52 14.00 -5.59
CA LYS A 166 -8.89 15.38 -5.20
C LYS A 166 -9.56 15.41 -3.83
N LEU A 167 -10.32 14.38 -3.45
CA LEU A 167 -10.96 14.29 -2.14
C LEU A 167 -9.94 14.11 -0.99
N GLU A 168 -8.74 13.59 -1.27
CA GLU A 168 -7.63 13.51 -0.30
C GLU A 168 -7.02 14.88 0.06
N SER A 169 -7.25 15.92 -0.74
CA SER A 169 -6.75 17.27 -0.39
C SER A 169 -7.38 17.81 0.89
N ARG A 170 -8.53 17.29 1.31
CA ARG A 170 -9.30 17.77 2.46
C ARG A 170 -8.96 16.98 3.72
N ARG A 171 -7.87 17.36 4.38
CA ARG A 171 -7.46 16.72 5.64
C ARG A 171 -8.40 17.10 6.79
N PRO A 172 -8.96 16.15 7.55
CA PRO A 172 -9.68 16.47 8.76
C PRO A 172 -8.72 17.09 9.80
N PRO A 173 -9.18 18.04 10.63
CA PRO A 173 -8.38 18.60 11.72
C PRO A 173 -8.12 17.52 12.79
N GLY A 174 -6.87 17.36 13.22
CA GLY A 174 -6.49 16.40 14.27
C GLY A 174 -5.24 15.59 13.95
N ALA A 175 -5.07 14.45 14.66
CA ALA A 175 -3.97 13.51 14.49
C ALA A 175 -3.85 12.96 13.05
N ALA A 176 -2.72 12.32 12.73
CA ALA A 176 -2.40 11.82 11.40
C ALA A 176 -3.56 10.99 10.78
N SER A 177 -4.20 11.56 9.76
CA SER A 177 -5.29 10.97 8.99
C SER A 177 -4.79 9.86 8.06
N VAL A 178 -5.63 8.86 7.85
CA VAL A 178 -5.39 7.72 6.95
C VAL A 178 -6.21 7.90 5.68
N SER A 179 -5.60 7.52 4.55
CA SER A 179 -6.25 7.40 3.24
C SER A 179 -6.34 5.95 2.83
N GLU A 180 -7.38 5.60 2.08
CA GLU A 180 -7.52 4.29 1.43
C GLU A 180 -7.49 4.41 -0.11
N PHE A 181 -6.98 5.54 -0.64
CA PHE A 181 -6.88 5.79 -2.07
C PHE A 181 -6.14 4.68 -2.83
N ASP A 182 -5.15 4.03 -2.20
CA ASP A 182 -4.42 2.89 -2.75
C ASP A 182 -5.36 1.80 -3.27
N ARG A 183 -6.46 1.51 -2.56
CA ARG A 183 -7.45 0.49 -2.96
C ARG A 183 -8.23 0.92 -4.20
N VAL A 184 -8.65 2.18 -4.26
CA VAL A 184 -9.36 2.74 -5.41
C VAL A 184 -8.45 2.77 -6.63
N PHE A 185 -7.21 3.23 -6.45
CA PHE A 185 -6.21 3.28 -7.51
C PHE A 185 -5.88 1.88 -8.02
N GLU A 186 -5.80 0.90 -7.11
CA GLU A 186 -5.55 -0.49 -7.45
C GLU A 186 -6.67 -1.11 -8.28
N ALA A 187 -7.91 -1.02 -7.78
CA ALA A 187 -9.08 -1.50 -8.49
C ALA A 187 -9.22 -0.85 -9.88
N ALA A 188 -8.94 0.46 -9.99
CA ALA A 188 -9.00 1.18 -11.26
C ALA A 188 -7.92 0.73 -12.24
N THR A 189 -6.66 0.63 -11.80
CA THR A 189 -5.54 0.22 -12.64
C THR A 189 -5.78 -1.19 -13.16
N THR A 190 -6.17 -2.12 -12.29
CA THR A 190 -6.52 -3.50 -12.65
C THR A 190 -7.63 -3.55 -13.71
N ALA A 191 -8.72 -2.81 -13.50
CA ALA A 191 -9.85 -2.83 -14.42
C ALA A 191 -9.58 -2.11 -15.76
N LEU A 192 -8.80 -1.02 -15.76
CA LEU A 192 -8.42 -0.30 -16.97
C LEU A 192 -7.43 -1.09 -17.83
N VAL A 193 -6.44 -1.74 -17.22
CA VAL A 193 -5.52 -2.63 -17.93
C VAL A 193 -6.27 -3.86 -18.45
N GLY A 194 -7.15 -4.45 -17.64
CA GLY A 194 -8.00 -5.57 -18.08
C GLY A 194 -8.87 -5.20 -19.27
N ARG A 195 -9.38 -3.95 -19.33
CA ARG A 195 -10.09 -3.42 -20.49
C ARG A 195 -9.20 -3.34 -21.74
N ILE A 196 -7.95 -2.90 -21.60
CA ILE A 196 -6.99 -2.88 -22.72
C ILE A 196 -6.80 -4.30 -23.28
N VAL A 197 -6.50 -5.26 -22.40
CA VAL A 197 -6.31 -6.67 -22.79
C VAL A 197 -7.55 -7.24 -23.46
N ALA A 198 -8.74 -7.01 -22.89
CA ALA A 198 -10.01 -7.51 -23.44
C ALA A 198 -10.37 -6.90 -24.81
N SER A 199 -9.91 -5.68 -25.11
CA SER A 199 -10.25 -4.96 -26.34
C SER A 199 -9.21 -5.15 -27.45
N ALA A 200 -7.98 -5.51 -27.11
CA ALA A 200 -6.90 -5.74 -28.07
C ALA A 200 -7.25 -6.75 -29.20
N PRO A 201 -7.87 -7.92 -28.91
CA PRO A 201 -8.24 -8.88 -29.96
C PRO A 201 -9.54 -8.52 -30.70
N VAL A 202 -10.21 -7.42 -30.32
CA VAL A 202 -11.48 -7.01 -30.93
C VAL A 202 -11.19 -6.25 -32.23
N ALA A 203 -11.63 -6.82 -33.36
CA ALA A 203 -11.55 -6.19 -34.67
C ALA A 203 -12.43 -4.93 -34.74
N GLY A 204 -11.89 -3.88 -35.36
CA GLY A 204 -12.64 -2.68 -35.71
C GLY A 204 -13.65 -2.91 -36.85
N PRO A 205 -14.52 -1.93 -37.14
CA PRO A 205 -15.42 -1.99 -38.29
C PRO A 205 -14.63 -2.15 -39.59
N GLY A 206 -14.87 -3.25 -40.33
CA GLY A 206 -14.17 -3.55 -41.58
C GLY A 206 -12.77 -4.16 -41.42
N GLU A 207 -12.34 -4.46 -40.20
CA GLU A 207 -11.04 -5.10 -39.93
C GLU A 207 -11.20 -6.63 -39.76
N SER A 208 -10.22 -7.39 -40.24
CA SER A 208 -10.09 -8.81 -39.90
C SER A 208 -9.71 -8.99 -38.42
N LYS A 209 -9.91 -10.20 -37.88
CA LYS A 209 -9.45 -10.51 -36.51
C LYS A 209 -7.94 -10.26 -36.42
N PRO A 210 -7.45 -9.48 -35.43
CA PRO A 210 -6.02 -9.22 -35.26
C PRO A 210 -5.24 -10.52 -35.04
N SER A 211 -4.02 -10.58 -35.56
CA SER A 211 -3.07 -11.65 -35.21
C SER A 211 -2.61 -11.51 -33.75
N SER A 212 -1.95 -12.54 -33.20
CA SER A 212 -1.35 -12.48 -31.86
C SER A 212 -0.35 -11.33 -31.75
N VAL A 213 0.53 -11.17 -32.74
CA VAL A 213 1.53 -10.08 -32.79
C VAL A 213 0.86 -8.70 -32.74
N VAL A 214 -0.19 -8.48 -33.53
CA VAL A 214 -0.93 -7.20 -33.52
C VAL A 214 -1.65 -7.01 -32.18
N THR A 215 -2.19 -8.08 -31.58
CA THR A 215 -2.84 -8.03 -30.26
C THR A 215 -1.83 -7.58 -29.19
N THR A 216 -0.64 -8.17 -29.17
CA THR A 216 0.46 -7.79 -28.26
C THR A 216 0.85 -6.34 -28.45
N GLN A 217 1.06 -5.90 -29.70
CA GLN A 217 1.42 -4.50 -29.98
C GLN A 217 0.34 -3.53 -29.48
N ARG A 218 -0.94 -3.84 -29.74
CA ARG A 218 -2.06 -3.05 -29.23
C ARG A 218 -2.00 -2.92 -27.70
N ILE A 219 -1.83 -4.03 -26.98
CA ILE A 219 -1.72 -4.01 -25.52
C ILE A 219 -0.61 -3.04 -25.08
N LEU A 220 0.59 -3.18 -25.66
CA LEU A 220 1.74 -2.34 -25.33
C LEU A 220 1.49 -0.85 -25.64
N ASP A 221 0.87 -0.54 -26.79
CA ASP A 221 0.51 0.83 -27.18
C ASP A 221 -0.50 1.45 -26.20
N GLY A 222 -1.51 0.68 -25.79
CA GLY A 222 -2.51 1.11 -24.81
C GLY A 222 -1.88 1.40 -23.44
N LEU A 223 -0.98 0.53 -22.98
CA LEU A 223 -0.26 0.70 -21.72
C LEU A 223 0.69 1.91 -21.76
N ALA A 224 1.39 2.12 -22.88
CA ALA A 224 2.28 3.27 -23.08
C ALA A 224 1.55 4.62 -22.94
N ILE A 225 0.23 4.65 -23.16
CA ILE A 225 -0.60 5.86 -22.97
C ILE A 225 -1.21 5.91 -21.56
N LEU A 226 -1.73 4.79 -21.06
CA LEU A 226 -2.42 4.73 -19.77
C LEU A 226 -1.47 4.91 -18.58
N ILE A 227 -0.36 4.17 -18.56
CA ILE A 227 0.51 4.07 -17.39
C ILE A 227 1.16 5.40 -17.01
N PRO A 228 1.65 6.23 -17.94
CA PRO A 228 2.16 7.56 -17.57
C PRO A 228 1.12 8.44 -16.85
N LYS A 229 -0.16 8.38 -17.27
CA LYS A 229 -1.25 9.13 -16.61
C LYS A 229 -1.54 8.62 -15.19
N LEU A 230 -1.47 7.30 -15.01
CA LEU A 230 -1.62 6.68 -13.71
C LEU A 230 -0.42 6.98 -12.81
N LEU A 231 0.81 6.97 -13.32
CA LEU A 231 2.03 7.36 -12.61
C LEU A 231 1.98 8.82 -12.15
N GLU A 232 1.49 9.75 -12.97
CA GLU A 232 1.32 11.16 -12.55
C GLU A 232 0.37 11.28 -11.34
N THR A 233 -0.74 10.54 -11.37
CA THR A 233 -1.71 10.53 -10.27
C THR A 233 -1.13 9.85 -9.02
N TRP A 234 -0.45 8.72 -9.21
CA TRP A 234 0.17 7.92 -8.16
C TRP A 234 1.29 8.67 -7.47
N THR A 235 2.22 9.27 -8.22
CA THR A 235 3.34 10.04 -7.66
C THR A 235 2.87 11.19 -6.78
N THR A 236 1.77 11.84 -7.15
CA THR A 236 1.14 12.88 -6.32
C THR A 236 0.61 12.33 -4.99
N HIS A 237 0.14 11.08 -4.97
CA HIS A 237 -0.25 10.38 -3.75
C HIS A 237 0.94 9.86 -2.95
N ALA A 238 1.84 9.12 -3.60
CA ALA A 238 3.04 8.53 -3.01
C ALA A 238 3.92 9.56 -2.28
N ARG A 239 4.07 10.77 -2.81
CA ARG A 239 4.84 11.86 -2.17
C ARG A 239 4.22 12.39 -0.88
N GLN A 240 2.93 12.19 -0.66
CA GLN A 240 2.23 12.64 0.55
C GLN A 240 2.37 11.64 1.70
N LEU A 241 2.81 10.41 1.40
CA LEU A 241 3.07 9.35 2.35
C LEU A 241 4.57 9.26 2.65
N ARG A 242 4.90 9.09 3.92
CA ARG A 242 6.26 8.79 4.38
C ARG A 242 6.38 7.27 4.49
N LEU A 243 7.29 6.68 3.71
CA LEU A 243 7.54 5.23 3.76
C LEU A 243 8.57 4.89 4.84
N SER A 244 9.61 5.70 4.94
CA SER A 244 10.67 5.53 5.92
C SER A 244 10.97 6.82 6.67
N VAL A 245 11.38 6.68 7.92
CA VAL A 245 11.86 7.80 8.72
C VAL A 245 13.04 8.52 8.09
N LEU A 246 13.90 7.75 7.42
CA LEU A 246 15.17 8.17 6.84
C LEU A 246 15.02 9.07 5.63
N GLU A 247 13.83 9.19 5.05
CA GLU A 247 13.55 10.13 3.95
C GLU A 247 13.77 11.58 4.37
N ARG A 248 13.63 11.90 5.66
CA ARG A 248 13.95 13.23 6.22
C ARG A 248 15.43 13.57 6.13
N VAL A 249 16.29 12.57 6.00
CA VAL A 249 17.75 12.68 5.94
C VAL A 249 18.28 11.99 4.67
N ARG A 250 17.49 11.99 3.59
CA ARG A 250 17.94 11.47 2.29
C ARG A 250 19.14 12.26 1.76
N GLU A 251 19.16 13.58 1.93
CA GLU A 251 20.28 14.42 1.51
C GLU A 251 21.46 14.34 2.48
N ASP A 252 22.68 14.30 1.95
CA ASP A 252 23.91 14.20 2.75
C ASP A 252 24.07 15.33 3.75
N LYS A 253 23.65 16.56 3.41
CA LYS A 253 23.71 17.71 4.32
C LYS A 253 22.86 17.48 5.58
N SER A 254 21.63 17.00 5.38
CA SER A 254 20.70 16.69 6.47
C SER A 254 21.19 15.51 7.29
N PHE A 255 21.76 14.50 6.64
CA PHE A 255 22.33 13.33 7.32
C PHE A 255 23.58 13.65 8.14
N ARG A 256 24.46 14.54 7.68
CA ARG A 256 25.66 14.96 8.44
C ARG A 256 25.33 15.40 9.86
N ILE A 257 24.24 16.15 10.05
CA ILE A 257 23.80 16.61 11.38
C ILE A 257 23.46 15.43 12.30
N ILE A 258 22.86 14.37 11.76
CA ILE A 258 22.52 13.16 12.52
C ILE A 258 23.78 12.33 12.78
N LYS A 259 24.63 12.19 11.77
CA LYS A 259 25.91 11.50 11.88
C LYS A 259 26.79 12.12 12.98
N GLU A 260 27.02 13.42 12.94
CA GLU A 260 27.80 14.14 13.96
C GLU A 260 27.20 13.99 15.36
N PHE A 261 25.86 13.98 15.47
CA PHE A 261 25.19 13.72 16.74
C PHE A 261 25.48 12.31 17.27
N ILE A 262 25.43 11.29 16.41
CA ILE A 262 25.73 9.90 16.79
C ILE A 262 27.22 9.74 17.13
N GLU A 263 28.12 10.26 16.31
CA GLU A 263 29.57 10.17 16.56
C GLU A 263 29.96 10.83 17.89
N ARG A 264 29.35 11.97 18.22
CA ARG A 264 29.70 12.75 19.41
C ARG A 264 29.03 12.26 20.68
N TYR A 265 27.79 11.80 20.60
CA TYR A 265 26.93 11.50 21.76
C TYR A 265 26.41 10.06 21.80
N GLY A 266 26.74 9.22 20.81
CA GLY A 266 26.17 7.88 20.67
C GLY A 266 26.74 6.85 21.64
N ALA A 267 27.97 7.02 22.10
CA ALA A 267 28.59 6.18 23.13
C ALA A 267 27.79 6.27 24.45
N GLY A 268 27.44 5.13 25.03
CA GLY A 268 26.58 5.05 26.22
C GLY A 268 25.09 5.39 25.99
N LEU A 269 24.75 6.00 24.85
CA LEU A 269 23.36 6.29 24.49
C LEU A 269 22.72 5.15 23.70
N PHE A 270 23.35 4.71 22.62
CA PHE A 270 22.82 3.67 21.74
C PHE A 270 23.31 2.29 22.16
N THR A 271 22.83 1.83 23.31
CA THR A 271 23.15 0.50 23.84
C THR A 271 22.22 -0.56 23.26
N GLN A 272 22.70 -1.81 23.18
CA GLN A 272 21.88 -2.94 22.72
C GLN A 272 20.59 -3.09 23.56
N HIS A 273 20.65 -2.80 24.87
CA HIS A 273 19.48 -2.81 25.75
C HIS A 273 18.41 -1.77 25.37
N LEU A 274 18.83 -0.55 25.01
CA LEU A 274 17.92 0.50 24.56
C LEU A 274 17.33 0.18 23.18
N LEU A 275 18.12 -0.41 22.29
CA LEU A 275 17.73 -0.70 20.91
C LEU A 275 16.89 -1.98 20.74
N THR A 276 16.54 -2.67 21.84
CA THR A 276 15.59 -3.78 21.78
C THR A 276 14.16 -3.29 21.44
N PRO A 277 13.31 -4.12 20.80
CA PRO A 277 11.96 -3.70 20.41
C PRO A 277 11.07 -3.23 21.57
N PRO A 278 11.07 -3.86 22.77
CA PRO A 278 10.31 -3.38 23.91
C PRO A 278 10.76 -1.99 24.39
N SER A 279 12.07 -1.76 24.50
CA SER A 279 12.65 -0.48 24.92
C SER A 279 12.35 0.63 23.92
N LEU A 280 12.59 0.40 22.62
CA LEU A 280 12.25 1.34 21.56
C LEU A 280 10.77 1.71 21.58
N ARG A 281 9.88 0.70 21.70
CA ARG A 281 8.44 0.92 21.73
C ARG A 281 8.01 1.74 22.96
N SER A 282 8.61 1.47 24.13
CA SER A 282 8.37 2.22 25.36
C SER A 282 8.75 3.69 25.19
N VAL A 283 9.98 3.97 24.76
CA VAL A 283 10.51 5.34 24.61
C VAL A 283 9.76 6.12 23.52
N LEU A 284 9.49 5.50 22.37
CA LEU A 284 8.80 6.19 21.26
C LEU A 284 7.34 6.52 21.59
N ARG A 285 6.66 5.67 22.36
CA ARG A 285 5.28 5.90 22.83
C ARG A 285 5.21 6.92 23.97
N GLY A 286 6.05 6.76 25.01
CA GLY A 286 6.11 7.67 26.15
C GLY A 286 6.68 9.04 25.78
N GLY A 287 7.45 9.10 24.69
CA GLY A 287 8.07 10.30 24.18
C GLY A 287 9.56 10.37 24.53
N VAL A 288 10.35 10.74 23.52
CA VAL A 288 11.81 10.85 23.64
C VAL A 288 12.24 11.99 24.59
N ARG A 289 11.44 13.06 24.69
CA ARG A 289 11.75 14.18 25.58
C ARG A 289 11.64 13.78 27.06
N PRO A 290 10.52 13.22 27.55
CA PRO A 290 10.43 12.68 28.91
C PRO A 290 11.54 11.68 29.24
N PHE A 291 11.91 10.83 28.28
CA PHE A 291 13.02 9.90 28.45
C PHE A 291 14.36 10.63 28.70
N LEU A 292 14.68 11.66 27.92
CA LEU A 292 15.89 12.48 28.14
C LEU A 292 15.85 13.24 29.46
N GLU A 293 14.70 13.83 29.82
CA GLU A 293 14.51 14.52 31.10
C GLU A 293 14.76 13.56 32.28
N HIS A 294 14.25 12.34 32.20
CA HIS A 294 14.49 11.30 33.21
C HIS A 294 15.97 10.90 33.32
N LEU A 295 16.69 10.77 32.20
CA LEU A 295 18.13 10.50 32.22
C LEU A 295 18.93 11.63 32.89
N ILE A 296 18.55 12.89 32.64
CA ILE A 296 19.17 14.06 33.27
C ILE A 296 18.89 14.06 34.78
N GLU A 297 17.65 13.77 35.20
CA GLU A 297 17.26 13.67 36.61
C GLU A 297 18.01 12.55 37.34
N GLN A 298 18.17 11.37 36.71
CA GLN A 298 18.93 10.26 37.29
C GLN A 298 20.41 10.63 37.48
N ASN A 299 21.02 11.28 36.49
CA ASN A 299 22.41 11.74 36.59
C ASN A 299 22.59 12.81 37.68
N ALA A 300 21.64 13.74 37.80
CA ALA A 300 21.64 14.79 38.83
C ALA A 300 21.39 14.25 40.26
N SER A 301 20.64 13.15 40.38
CA SER A 301 20.33 12.52 41.67
C SER A 301 21.51 11.74 42.28
N GLY A 302 22.63 11.65 41.57
CA GLY A 302 23.91 11.22 42.13
C GLY A 302 23.90 9.84 42.78
N SER A 303 23.15 8.87 42.24
CA SER A 303 23.12 7.52 42.81
C SER A 303 24.54 6.94 42.90
N ASP A 304 24.97 6.69 44.14
CA ASP A 304 26.27 6.27 44.70
C ASP A 304 26.94 5.01 44.08
N TRP A 305 26.59 4.60 42.86
CA TRP A 305 27.21 3.46 42.16
C TRP A 305 28.57 3.80 41.50
N ARG A 306 29.04 5.05 41.61
CA ARG A 306 30.34 5.54 41.10
C ARG A 306 31.59 4.96 41.81
N ASN A 307 31.41 4.03 42.75
CA ASN A 307 32.49 3.45 43.58
C ASN A 307 32.88 2.01 43.17
N SER A 308 32.75 1.65 41.89
CA SER A 308 33.33 0.40 41.35
C SER A 308 34.59 0.76 40.57
N ASP A 309 35.74 0.20 40.95
CA ASP A 309 37.12 0.46 40.49
C ASP A 309 37.40 0.18 38.98
N SER A 310 36.41 0.36 38.08
CA SER A 310 36.55 0.21 36.64
C SER A 310 35.85 1.35 35.87
N ASP A 311 36.45 2.55 35.92
CA ASP A 311 36.03 3.76 35.18
C ASP A 311 35.79 3.52 33.67
N ASP A 312 36.40 2.48 33.08
CA ASP A 312 36.30 2.12 31.66
C ASP A 312 35.04 1.34 31.27
N GLU A 313 34.35 0.69 32.21
CA GLU A 313 33.12 -0.08 31.93
C GLU A 313 31.86 0.77 32.16
N TYR A 314 31.90 1.66 33.16
CA TYR A 314 30.80 2.57 33.52
C TYR A 314 30.53 3.64 32.43
N ASN A 315 31.58 4.25 31.86
CA ASN A 315 31.48 5.23 30.76
C ASN A 315 30.92 4.63 29.45
N LYS A 316 30.87 3.30 29.31
CA LYS A 316 30.32 2.63 28.11
C LYS A 316 28.79 2.48 28.15
N THR A 317 28.16 2.63 29.32
CA THR A 317 26.73 2.31 29.51
C THR A 317 25.86 3.54 29.79
N HIS A 318 26.45 4.70 30.10
CA HIS A 318 25.72 5.94 30.39
C HIS A 318 26.01 7.07 29.37
N PRO A 319 24.99 7.83 28.93
CA PRO A 319 25.15 8.89 27.92
C PRO A 319 25.63 10.22 28.52
N ASP A 320 26.68 10.20 29.35
CA ASP A 320 27.13 11.35 30.14
C ASP A 320 27.49 12.57 29.28
N LYS A 321 28.15 12.34 28.13
CA LYS A 321 28.49 13.40 27.16
C LYS A 321 27.27 14.16 26.64
N LEU A 322 26.15 13.46 26.39
CA LEU A 322 24.93 14.10 25.91
C LEU A 322 24.30 14.94 27.03
N ILE A 323 24.27 14.39 28.24
CA ILE A 323 23.69 15.05 29.43
C ILE A 323 24.48 16.33 29.72
N GLU A 324 25.82 16.26 29.73
CA GLU A 324 26.69 17.42 29.92
C GLU A 324 26.49 18.48 28.82
N ALA A 325 26.41 18.08 27.55
CA ALA A 325 26.16 18.99 26.45
C ALA A 325 24.79 19.69 26.52
N ILE A 326 23.77 19.01 27.07
CA ILE A 326 22.46 19.61 27.34
C ILE A 326 22.55 20.61 28.50
N ASN A 327 23.23 20.24 29.60
CA ASN A 327 23.37 21.07 30.79
C ASN A 327 24.20 22.33 30.54
N THR A 328 25.26 22.23 29.72
CA THR A 328 26.10 23.35 29.31
C THR A 328 25.48 24.20 28.19
N GLY A 329 24.41 23.71 27.56
CA GLY A 329 23.70 24.40 26.48
C GLY A 329 24.35 24.28 25.10
N GLU A 330 25.35 23.40 24.92
CA GLU A 330 25.94 23.10 23.60
C GLU A 330 24.88 22.55 22.62
N ILE A 331 23.95 21.75 23.12
CA ILE A 331 22.78 21.27 22.37
C ILE A 331 21.50 21.50 23.16
N SER A 332 20.49 22.09 22.52
CA SER A 332 19.20 22.24 23.19
C SER A 332 18.50 20.89 23.36
N LEU A 333 17.75 20.73 24.45
CA LEU A 333 16.91 19.54 24.70
C LEU A 333 15.98 19.23 23.52
N LYS A 334 15.46 20.25 22.84
CA LYS A 334 14.61 20.11 21.65
C LYS A 334 15.37 19.51 20.47
N GLN A 335 16.60 19.95 20.22
CA GLN A 335 17.45 19.39 19.16
C GLN A 335 17.83 17.94 19.48
N ALA A 336 18.30 17.67 20.71
CA ALA A 336 18.63 16.32 21.17
C ALA A 336 17.42 15.38 21.01
N THR A 337 16.24 15.80 21.47
CA THR A 337 14.98 15.06 21.32
C THR A 337 14.69 14.74 19.86
N SER A 338 14.77 15.73 18.96
CA SER A 338 14.44 15.52 17.55
C SER A 338 15.42 14.57 16.85
N ARG A 339 16.72 14.66 17.17
CA ARG A 339 17.77 13.82 16.58
C ARG A 339 17.66 12.39 17.11
N LEU A 340 17.56 12.22 18.43
CA LEU A 340 17.37 10.92 19.07
C LEU A 340 16.10 10.22 18.57
N ARG A 341 14.98 10.94 18.48
CA ARG A 341 13.73 10.39 17.93
C ARG A 341 13.92 9.83 16.53
N LEU A 342 14.60 10.55 15.64
CA LEU A 342 14.85 10.08 14.28
C LEU A 342 15.67 8.79 14.29
N VAL A 343 16.72 8.70 15.11
CA VAL A 343 17.57 7.50 15.19
C VAL A 343 16.77 6.31 15.73
N LEU A 344 16.04 6.49 16.83
CA LEU A 344 15.23 5.42 17.43
C LEU A 344 14.09 4.95 16.50
N GLU A 345 13.41 5.88 15.81
CA GLU A 345 12.43 5.53 14.77
C GLU A 345 13.10 4.74 13.63
N SER A 346 14.35 5.07 13.25
CA SER A 346 15.07 4.39 12.16
C SER A 346 15.38 2.95 12.48
N VAL A 347 15.86 2.69 13.70
CA VAL A 347 16.14 1.32 14.17
C VAL A 347 14.84 0.55 14.41
N ALA A 348 13.81 1.20 14.96
CA ALA A 348 12.52 0.55 15.19
C ALA A 348 11.84 0.11 13.89
N GLU A 349 11.94 0.91 12.82
CA GLU A 349 11.41 0.57 11.49
C GLU A 349 12.23 -0.52 10.76
N ASN A 350 13.51 -0.72 11.12
CA ASN A 350 14.46 -1.60 10.42
C ASN A 350 15.18 -2.55 11.41
N HIS A 351 14.41 -3.17 12.31
CA HIS A 351 15.00 -3.96 13.39
C HIS A 351 15.61 -5.28 12.91
N SER A 352 15.13 -5.85 11.80
CA SER A 352 15.75 -7.03 11.19
C SER A 352 17.14 -6.71 10.65
N GLU A 353 17.33 -5.56 9.99
CA GLU A 353 18.64 -5.08 9.54
C GLU A 353 19.56 -4.69 10.72
N TYR A 354 19.01 -4.14 11.80
CA TYR A 354 19.77 -3.88 13.02
C TYR A 354 20.30 -5.18 13.64
N ARG A 355 19.52 -6.27 13.60
CA ARG A 355 19.95 -7.59 14.06
C ARG A 355 21.09 -8.14 13.20
N ASP A 356 20.99 -8.00 11.88
CA ASP A 356 22.06 -8.35 10.94
C ASP A 356 23.36 -7.58 11.25
N TRP A 357 23.25 -6.26 11.43
CA TRP A 357 24.37 -5.40 11.84
C TRP A 357 25.03 -5.85 13.14
N ASN A 358 24.24 -6.19 14.16
CA ASN A 358 24.76 -6.69 15.44
C ASN A 358 25.50 -8.03 15.29
N SER A 359 25.10 -8.87 14.33
CA SER A 359 25.73 -10.18 14.11
C SER A 359 26.95 -10.13 13.19
N THR A 360 27.03 -9.13 12.31
CA THR A 360 28.06 -9.07 11.26
C THR A 360 29.34 -8.38 11.71
N THR A 361 29.26 -7.37 12.58
CA THR A 361 30.41 -6.51 12.90
C THR A 361 30.50 -6.14 14.37
N THR A 362 31.74 -6.10 14.88
CA THR A 362 32.06 -5.60 16.23
C THR A 362 31.87 -4.09 16.36
N GLN A 363 31.74 -3.36 15.24
CA GLN A 363 31.36 -1.94 15.28
C GLN A 363 29.97 -1.74 15.90
N SER A 364 29.14 -2.79 15.94
CA SER A 364 27.81 -2.75 16.54
C SER A 364 27.80 -2.63 18.08
N ASP A 365 28.89 -3.02 18.74
CA ASP A 365 29.07 -2.84 20.19
C ASP A 365 29.25 -1.36 20.56
N ARG A 366 29.53 -0.52 19.56
CA ARG A 366 29.83 0.90 19.69
C ARG A 366 28.67 1.76 19.22
N GLY A 367 27.94 2.34 20.17
CA GLY A 367 26.80 3.22 19.88
C GLY A 367 27.14 4.44 19.02
N ASP A 368 28.39 4.93 19.09
CA ASP A 368 28.92 6.01 18.25
C ASP A 368 29.12 5.62 16.77
N TYR A 369 29.06 4.33 16.42
CA TYR A 369 29.12 3.82 15.05
C TYR A 369 27.74 3.53 14.44
N LEU A 370 26.64 3.74 15.17
CA LEU A 370 25.29 3.45 14.67
C LEU A 370 24.93 4.22 13.38
N TYR A 371 25.60 5.35 13.11
CA TYR A 371 25.41 6.09 11.87
C TYR A 371 25.77 5.26 10.63
N VAL A 372 26.68 4.28 10.74
CA VAL A 372 27.06 3.39 9.64
C VAL A 372 25.85 2.58 9.20
N LEU A 373 25.13 1.96 10.14
CA LEU A 373 23.86 1.29 9.84
C LEU A 373 22.87 2.25 9.16
N LEU A 374 22.74 3.49 9.63
CA LEU A 374 21.85 4.47 9.00
C LEU A 374 22.28 4.84 7.57
N GLU A 375 23.59 4.83 7.24
CA GLU A 375 24.06 5.01 5.86
C GLU A 375 23.56 3.88 4.94
N PHE A 376 23.61 2.62 5.41
CA PHE A 376 23.05 1.48 4.67
C PHE A 376 21.52 1.58 4.52
N LEU A 377 20.81 1.89 5.62
CA LEU A 377 19.37 2.00 5.61
C LEU A 377 18.86 3.16 4.74
N ARG A 378 19.64 4.23 4.54
CA ARG A 378 19.30 5.32 3.60
C ARG A 378 19.26 4.83 2.15
N ILE A 379 20.19 3.97 1.75
CA ILE A 379 20.21 3.37 0.40
C ILE A 379 19.00 2.42 0.24
N LYS A 380 18.74 1.57 1.24
CA LYS A 380 17.55 0.70 1.27
C LYS A 380 16.25 1.52 1.14
N ALA A 381 16.09 2.58 1.94
CA ALA A 381 14.89 3.42 1.90
C ALA A 381 14.72 4.12 0.54
N GLU A 382 15.81 4.48 -0.14
CA GLU A 382 15.77 5.03 -1.48
C GLU A 382 15.31 3.99 -2.51
N TYR A 383 15.83 2.76 -2.44
CA TYR A 383 15.37 1.63 -3.24
C TYR A 383 13.87 1.37 -3.06
N GLU A 384 13.40 1.24 -1.82
CA GLU A 384 11.99 1.00 -1.49
C GLU A 384 11.08 2.12 -1.99
N ARG A 385 11.55 3.37 -1.93
CA ARG A 385 10.81 4.52 -2.48
C ARG A 385 10.66 4.44 -4.00
N ILE A 386 11.68 3.96 -4.71
CA ILE A 386 11.61 3.77 -6.16
C ILE A 386 10.63 2.65 -6.50
N VAL A 387 10.75 1.49 -5.83
CA VAL A 387 9.79 0.38 -5.95
C VAL A 387 8.35 0.87 -5.72
N TRP A 388 8.12 1.63 -4.64
CA TRP A 388 6.80 2.19 -4.36
C TRP A 388 6.30 3.11 -5.47
N THR A 389 7.19 3.86 -6.12
CA THR A 389 6.85 4.75 -7.24
C THR A 389 6.46 3.96 -8.49
N LEU A 390 7.11 2.81 -8.73
CA LEU A 390 6.87 1.92 -9.87
C LEU A 390 5.62 1.04 -9.72
N ARG A 391 4.91 1.10 -8.58
CA ARG A 391 3.73 0.27 -8.31
C ARG A 391 2.73 0.20 -9.48
N PRO A 392 2.33 1.29 -10.18
CA PRO A 392 1.41 1.20 -11.32
C PRO A 392 1.93 0.32 -12.48
N VAL A 393 3.25 0.27 -12.69
CA VAL A 393 3.91 -0.57 -13.72
C VAL A 393 3.77 -2.04 -13.34
N SER A 394 4.06 -2.40 -12.09
CA SER A 394 3.91 -3.77 -11.58
C SER A 394 2.46 -4.24 -11.62
N MET A 395 1.53 -3.37 -11.27
CA MET A 395 0.11 -3.71 -11.32
C MET A 395 -0.39 -3.99 -12.74
N ALA A 396 0.13 -3.27 -13.74
CA ALA A 396 -0.18 -3.56 -15.13
C ALA A 396 0.35 -4.94 -15.53
N HIS A 397 1.60 -5.23 -15.20
CA HIS A 397 2.22 -6.54 -15.42
C HIS A 397 1.40 -7.68 -14.83
N ARG A 398 1.02 -7.57 -13.54
CA ARG A 398 0.16 -8.55 -12.85
C ARG A 398 -1.12 -8.87 -13.65
N VAL A 399 -1.76 -7.86 -14.24
CA VAL A 399 -2.96 -8.08 -15.05
C VAL A 399 -2.64 -8.79 -16.35
N LEU A 400 -1.53 -8.47 -17.01
CA LEU A 400 -1.09 -9.14 -18.24
C LEU A 400 -0.88 -10.64 -17.99
N VAL A 401 -0.13 -10.97 -16.94
CA VAL A 401 0.16 -12.36 -16.57
C VAL A 401 -1.14 -13.11 -16.23
N ARG A 402 -1.99 -12.55 -15.35
CA ARG A 402 -3.27 -13.18 -14.98
C ARG A 402 -4.26 -13.31 -16.15
N SER A 403 -4.12 -12.48 -17.18
CA SER A 403 -4.94 -12.56 -18.38
C SER A 403 -4.35 -13.50 -19.45
N GLY A 404 -3.21 -14.14 -19.19
CA GLY A 404 -2.51 -15.00 -20.14
C GLY A 404 -1.83 -14.26 -21.29
N ALA A 405 -1.65 -12.94 -21.20
CA ALA A 405 -0.98 -12.13 -22.21
C ALA A 405 0.56 -12.18 -22.03
N THR A 406 1.14 -13.37 -22.16
CA THR A 406 2.54 -13.66 -21.80
C THR A 406 3.56 -12.89 -22.63
N GLU A 407 3.37 -12.73 -23.94
CA GLU A 407 4.30 -11.95 -24.76
C GLU A 407 4.27 -10.47 -24.40
N ALA A 408 3.09 -9.93 -24.09
CA ALA A 408 2.96 -8.55 -23.64
C ALA A 408 3.58 -8.34 -22.25
N ALA A 409 3.41 -9.30 -21.33
CA ALA A 409 4.00 -9.27 -20.00
C ALA A 409 5.54 -9.26 -20.09
N SER A 410 6.12 -10.16 -20.88
CA SER A 410 7.57 -10.25 -21.10
C SER A 410 8.14 -8.96 -21.70
N ALA A 411 7.52 -8.44 -22.77
CA ALA A 411 7.95 -7.17 -23.38
C ALA A 411 7.81 -5.98 -22.41
N TRP A 412 6.79 -5.98 -21.56
CA TRP A 412 6.58 -4.95 -20.55
C TRP A 412 7.64 -5.00 -19.44
N ARG A 413 8.01 -6.21 -18.98
CA ARG A 413 9.11 -6.41 -18.03
C ARG A 413 10.44 -5.96 -18.60
N GLN A 414 10.78 -6.36 -19.82
CA GLN A 414 12.01 -5.95 -20.49
C GLN A 414 12.12 -4.43 -20.57
N ARG A 415 11.03 -3.75 -20.97
CA ARG A 415 10.99 -2.29 -21.02
C ARG A 415 11.25 -1.66 -19.64
N MET A 416 10.66 -2.20 -18.58
CA MET A 416 10.89 -1.71 -17.22
C MET A 416 12.34 -1.91 -16.79
N GLU A 417 12.95 -3.04 -17.13
CA GLU A 417 14.36 -3.32 -16.86
C GLU A 417 15.26 -2.29 -17.54
N GLU A 418 15.09 -2.10 -18.86
CA GLU A 418 15.84 -1.12 -19.66
C GLU A 418 15.68 0.31 -19.13
N GLU A 419 14.45 0.72 -18.75
CA GLU A 419 14.18 2.07 -18.24
C GLU A 419 14.76 2.29 -16.81
N THR A 420 15.01 1.23 -16.04
CA THR A 420 15.40 1.34 -14.62
C THR A 420 16.81 0.87 -14.30
N GLU A 421 17.50 0.21 -15.25
CA GLU A 421 18.86 -0.33 -15.13
C GLU A 421 19.84 0.71 -14.58
N GLY A 422 19.88 1.91 -15.17
CA GLY A 422 20.79 2.97 -14.72
C GLY A 422 20.59 3.40 -13.27
N THR A 423 19.33 3.44 -12.80
CA THR A 423 19.01 3.79 -11.40
C THR A 423 19.35 2.65 -10.44
N ALA A 424 19.13 1.40 -10.85
CA ALA A 424 19.51 0.23 -10.06
C ALA A 424 21.04 0.16 -9.90
N ASN A 425 21.78 0.35 -10.99
CA ASN A 425 23.24 0.36 -10.99
C ASN A 425 23.81 1.47 -10.09
N GLU A 426 23.25 2.68 -10.10
CA GLU A 426 23.68 3.77 -9.21
C GLU A 426 23.56 3.38 -7.72
N LEU A 427 22.46 2.73 -7.32
CA LEU A 427 22.27 2.28 -5.94
C LEU A 427 23.25 1.18 -5.55
N ILE A 428 23.50 0.23 -6.46
CA ILE A 428 24.47 -0.87 -6.27
C ILE A 428 25.89 -0.31 -6.12
N GLU A 429 26.28 0.64 -6.97
CA GLU A 429 27.59 1.30 -6.89
C GLU A 429 27.76 2.06 -5.58
N ARG A 430 26.74 2.83 -5.16
CA ARG A 430 26.75 3.55 -3.88
C ARG A 430 26.84 2.60 -2.70
N LEU A 431 26.14 1.46 -2.74
CA LEU A 431 26.22 0.42 -1.72
C LEU A 431 27.63 -0.18 -1.68
N SER A 432 28.20 -0.54 -2.83
CA SER A 432 29.55 -1.10 -2.93
C SER A 432 30.60 -0.13 -2.37
N ALA A 433 30.52 1.15 -2.73
CA ALA A 433 31.41 2.19 -2.19
C ALA A 433 31.28 2.33 -0.66
N LEU A 434 30.06 2.24 -0.12
CA LEU A 434 29.82 2.27 1.32
C LEU A 434 30.41 1.03 2.02
N GLN A 435 30.22 -0.16 1.44
CA GLN A 435 30.78 -1.42 1.96
C GLN A 435 32.32 -1.38 1.99
N GLN A 436 32.94 -0.88 0.93
CA GLN A 436 34.40 -0.73 0.86
C GLN A 436 34.92 0.26 1.90
N LYS A 437 34.24 1.41 2.06
CA LYS A 437 34.62 2.46 2.99
C LYS A 437 34.51 2.03 4.46
N THR A 438 33.49 1.24 4.79
CA THR A 438 33.16 0.87 6.17
C THR A 438 33.71 -0.50 6.57
N GLY A 439 34.04 -1.35 5.60
CA GLY A 439 34.44 -2.74 5.81
C GLY A 439 33.29 -3.65 6.24
N VAL A 440 32.03 -3.20 6.15
CA VAL A 440 30.84 -3.95 6.58
C VAL A 440 30.00 -4.35 5.38
N ARG A 441 29.43 -5.56 5.41
CA ARG A 441 28.48 -6.07 4.40
C ARG A 441 27.24 -6.62 5.09
N LEU A 442 26.14 -5.88 5.03
CA LEU A 442 24.86 -6.31 5.57
C LEU A 442 24.09 -7.09 4.50
N ALA A 443 23.89 -8.38 4.70
CA ALA A 443 23.17 -9.24 3.75
C ALA A 443 21.72 -8.74 3.59
N SER A 444 21.06 -8.41 4.70
CA SER A 444 19.70 -7.88 4.73
C SER A 444 19.46 -6.66 3.84
N VAL A 445 20.46 -5.78 3.73
CA VAL A 445 20.42 -4.58 2.86
C VAL A 445 20.91 -4.90 1.46
N SER A 446 21.97 -5.69 1.33
CA SER A 446 22.59 -6.00 0.03
C SER A 446 21.65 -6.79 -0.86
N ASP A 447 21.05 -7.85 -0.32
CA ASP A 447 20.11 -8.70 -1.05
C ASP A 447 18.90 -7.90 -1.56
N ARG A 448 18.46 -6.91 -0.78
CA ARG A 448 17.34 -6.04 -1.18
C ARG A 448 17.74 -5.07 -2.30
N VAL A 449 18.89 -4.41 -2.17
CA VAL A 449 19.32 -3.36 -3.12
C VAL A 449 19.86 -3.93 -4.43
N GLN A 450 20.48 -5.11 -4.39
CA GLN A 450 21.02 -5.77 -5.58
C GLN A 450 19.94 -6.40 -6.47
N ARG A 451 18.74 -6.61 -5.93
CA ARG A 451 17.60 -7.12 -6.69
C ARG A 451 17.14 -6.08 -7.72
N PRO A 452 17.01 -6.45 -9.01
CA PRO A 452 16.46 -5.53 -10.00
C PRO A 452 15.03 -5.15 -9.62
N PHE A 453 14.57 -3.96 -10.02
CA PHE A 453 13.21 -3.53 -9.70
C PHE A 453 12.13 -4.43 -10.33
N THR A 454 12.50 -5.21 -11.35
CA THR A 454 11.67 -6.24 -11.97
C THR A 454 11.42 -7.47 -11.08
N SER A 455 12.15 -7.65 -9.97
CA SER A 455 11.92 -8.77 -9.04
C SER A 455 10.48 -8.84 -8.52
N MET A 456 9.80 -7.69 -8.41
CA MET A 456 8.37 -7.64 -8.02
C MET A 456 7.47 -8.24 -9.09
N LEU A 457 7.88 -8.20 -10.36
CA LEU A 457 7.15 -8.76 -11.50
C LEU A 457 7.28 -10.28 -11.54
N GLU A 458 8.44 -10.81 -11.18
CA GLU A 458 8.69 -12.25 -11.04
C GLU A 458 7.83 -12.85 -9.94
N GLN A 459 7.64 -12.14 -8.81
CA GLN A 459 6.69 -12.55 -7.79
C GLN A 459 5.25 -12.61 -8.36
N ASP A 460 4.83 -11.61 -9.15
CA ASP A 460 3.51 -11.62 -9.78
C ASP A 460 3.35 -12.81 -10.77
N GLU A 461 4.41 -13.20 -11.47
CA GLU A 461 4.46 -14.40 -12.32
C GLU A 461 4.26 -15.67 -11.50
N LEU A 462 4.99 -15.81 -10.40
CA LEU A 462 4.86 -16.94 -9.48
C LEU A 462 3.43 -17.05 -8.91
N GLU A 463 2.88 -15.95 -8.41
CA GLU A 463 1.51 -15.92 -7.87
C GLU A 463 0.45 -16.23 -8.93
N SER A 464 0.71 -15.94 -10.21
CA SER A 464 -0.23 -16.23 -11.29
C SER A 464 -0.37 -17.73 -11.59
N LEU A 465 0.66 -18.52 -11.29
CA LEU A 465 0.68 -19.97 -11.52
C LEU A 465 -0.11 -20.73 -10.45
N VAL A 466 -0.42 -20.10 -9.31
CA VAL A 466 -1.14 -20.72 -8.19
C VAL A 466 -2.54 -21.20 -8.59
N GLU A 467 -3.36 -20.34 -9.21
CA GLU A 467 -4.72 -20.72 -9.61
C GLU A 467 -4.74 -21.85 -10.65
N PRO A 468 -3.96 -21.79 -11.75
CA PRO A 468 -3.81 -22.93 -12.66
C PRO A 468 -3.32 -24.20 -11.97
N ALA A 469 -2.33 -24.12 -11.07
CA ALA A 469 -1.81 -25.29 -10.35
C ALA A 469 -2.87 -25.91 -9.43
N VAL A 470 -3.64 -25.11 -8.70
CA VAL A 470 -4.76 -25.60 -7.87
C VAL A 470 -5.85 -26.23 -8.74
N ARG A 471 -6.14 -25.67 -9.93
CA ARG A 471 -7.09 -26.26 -10.87
C ARG A 471 -6.62 -27.63 -11.38
N GLU A 472 -5.34 -27.77 -11.71
CA GLU A 472 -4.74 -29.06 -12.10
C GLU A 472 -4.82 -30.08 -10.97
N LEU A 473 -4.54 -29.65 -9.73
CA LEU A 473 -4.63 -30.48 -8.53
C LEU A 473 -6.06 -31.01 -8.32
N LEU A 474 -7.07 -30.13 -8.43
CA LEU A 474 -8.48 -30.51 -8.26
C LEU A 474 -8.99 -31.40 -9.39
N ALA A 475 -8.60 -31.12 -10.63
CA ALA A 475 -8.99 -31.92 -11.79
C ALA A 475 -8.29 -33.29 -11.82
N GLY A 476 -7.20 -33.46 -11.06
CA GLY A 476 -6.33 -34.63 -11.13
C GLY A 476 -5.61 -34.77 -12.47
N GLN A 477 -5.49 -33.66 -13.22
CA GLN A 477 -4.92 -33.63 -14.57
C GLN A 477 -3.75 -32.64 -14.59
N PRO A 478 -2.50 -33.11 -14.45
CA PRO A 478 -1.33 -32.24 -14.52
C PRO A 478 -1.16 -31.71 -15.95
N ALA A 479 -1.36 -30.42 -16.14
CA ALA A 479 -1.11 -29.70 -17.41
C ALA A 479 0.22 -28.93 -17.37
N GLY A 480 0.90 -28.90 -16.22
CA GLY A 480 2.28 -28.44 -16.06
C GLY A 480 2.44 -27.17 -15.23
N ALA A 481 1.35 -26.48 -14.86
CA ALA A 481 1.42 -25.28 -14.04
C ALA A 481 1.95 -25.55 -12.64
N GLY A 482 1.64 -26.71 -12.05
CA GLY A 482 2.20 -27.12 -10.75
C GLY A 482 3.73 -27.24 -10.80
N SER A 483 4.26 -27.91 -11.83
CA SER A 483 5.71 -28.03 -12.02
C SER A 483 6.36 -26.69 -12.34
N GLN A 484 5.73 -25.85 -13.14
CA GLN A 484 6.24 -24.49 -13.43
C GLN A 484 6.29 -23.63 -12.16
N LEU A 485 5.27 -23.71 -11.31
CA LEU A 485 5.22 -23.00 -10.02
C LEU A 485 6.39 -23.44 -9.13
N GLU A 486 6.65 -24.75 -9.04
CA GLU A 486 7.76 -25.31 -8.25
C GLU A 486 9.12 -24.84 -8.81
N THR A 487 9.36 -24.98 -10.12
CA THR A 487 10.61 -24.52 -10.74
C THR A 487 10.83 -23.02 -10.56
N HIS A 488 9.81 -22.18 -10.78
CA HIS A 488 9.94 -20.73 -10.58
C HIS A 488 10.15 -20.38 -9.10
N ALA A 489 9.52 -21.10 -8.16
CA ALA A 489 9.75 -20.88 -6.74
C ALA A 489 11.19 -21.22 -6.33
N GLU A 490 11.76 -22.31 -6.84
CA GLU A 490 13.15 -22.71 -6.60
C GLU A 490 14.14 -21.69 -7.17
N GLU A 491 13.92 -21.22 -8.39
CA GLU A 491 14.73 -20.17 -9.00
C GLU A 491 14.66 -18.86 -8.19
N PHE A 492 13.47 -18.48 -7.74
CA PHE A 492 13.26 -17.26 -6.95
C PHE A 492 13.84 -17.38 -5.53
N LEU A 493 13.87 -18.58 -4.94
CA LEU A 493 14.53 -18.90 -3.68
C LEU A 493 16.06 -18.81 -3.77
N GLY A 494 16.65 -19.22 -4.90
CA GLY A 494 18.10 -19.21 -5.14
C GLY A 494 18.75 -17.82 -5.03
N VAL A 495 17.95 -16.77 -5.05
CA VAL A 495 18.36 -15.39 -4.78
C VAL A 495 18.04 -15.09 -3.30
N ALA A 496 18.99 -15.35 -2.39
CA ALA A 496 18.82 -15.21 -0.94
C ALA A 496 18.05 -13.93 -0.55
N THR A 497 17.08 -14.05 0.36
CA THR A 497 16.37 -12.91 0.95
C THR A 497 16.41 -12.95 2.47
N GLY A 498 16.80 -11.83 3.05
CA GLY A 498 16.68 -11.56 4.49
C GLY A 498 17.94 -11.89 5.28
N ALA A 499 17.94 -11.49 6.56
CA ALA A 499 19.04 -11.74 7.49
C ALA A 499 19.25 -13.22 7.86
N GLY A 500 18.60 -14.17 7.15
CA GLY A 500 18.57 -15.60 7.48
C GLY A 500 17.75 -15.97 8.73
N VAL A 501 17.03 -15.01 9.33
CA VAL A 501 16.31 -15.17 10.61
C VAL A 501 14.78 -15.11 10.44
N GLU A 502 14.29 -14.49 9.37
CA GLU A 502 12.85 -14.27 9.12
C GLU A 502 12.47 -14.88 7.77
N VAL A 503 11.26 -15.42 7.66
CA VAL A 503 10.70 -15.92 6.40
C VAL A 503 10.55 -14.73 5.45
N PRO A 504 11.04 -14.82 4.20
CA PRO A 504 10.84 -13.77 3.21
C PRO A 504 9.37 -13.42 3.01
N ASP A 505 9.03 -12.12 3.00
CA ASP A 505 7.64 -11.63 2.86
C ASP A 505 6.89 -12.22 1.64
N TRP A 506 7.62 -12.52 0.56
CA TRP A 506 7.03 -13.09 -0.66
C TRP A 506 6.51 -14.51 -0.46
N LEU A 507 7.13 -15.31 0.42
CA LEU A 507 6.66 -16.66 0.76
C LEU A 507 5.38 -16.60 1.57
N ASP A 508 5.28 -15.66 2.53
CA ASP A 508 4.05 -15.44 3.29
C ASP A 508 2.90 -15.00 2.36
N HIS A 509 3.19 -14.11 1.40
CA HIS A 509 2.22 -13.70 0.37
C HIS A 509 1.81 -14.85 -0.55
N LEU A 510 2.77 -15.69 -0.96
CA LEU A 510 2.49 -16.86 -1.79
C LEU A 510 1.62 -17.88 -1.03
N SER A 511 1.96 -18.18 0.23
CA SER A 511 1.18 -19.07 1.10
C SER A 511 -0.25 -18.56 1.26
N ALA A 512 -0.43 -17.28 1.59
CA ALA A 512 -1.75 -16.69 1.72
C ALA A 512 -2.54 -16.72 0.40
N THR A 513 -1.84 -16.61 -0.75
CA THR A 513 -2.46 -16.74 -2.07
C THR A 513 -2.90 -18.16 -2.35
N VAL A 514 -2.09 -19.16 -2.02
CA VAL A 514 -2.43 -20.59 -2.13
C VAL A 514 -3.64 -20.91 -1.26
N ASP A 515 -3.62 -20.51 0.02
CA ASP A 515 -4.71 -20.74 0.97
C ASP A 515 -6.02 -20.15 0.45
N ARG A 516 -5.99 -18.89 0.01
CA ARG A 516 -7.17 -18.21 -0.55
C ARG A 516 -7.72 -18.92 -1.79
N VAL A 517 -6.85 -19.35 -2.70
CA VAL A 517 -7.26 -20.02 -3.94
C VAL A 517 -7.84 -21.40 -3.61
N LEU A 518 -7.28 -22.12 -2.65
CA LEU A 518 -7.83 -23.39 -2.16
C LEU A 518 -9.21 -23.22 -1.52
N GLU A 519 -9.39 -22.22 -0.64
CA GLU A 519 -10.70 -21.90 -0.05
C GLU A 519 -11.75 -21.54 -1.13
N GLU A 520 -11.34 -20.78 -2.14
CA GLU A 520 -12.18 -20.45 -3.31
C GLU A 520 -12.53 -21.71 -4.11
N ALA A 521 -11.59 -22.64 -4.23
CA ALA A 521 -11.79 -23.92 -4.90
C ALA A 521 -12.78 -24.82 -4.14
N GLU A 522 -12.63 -24.95 -2.83
CA GLU A 522 -13.51 -25.74 -1.95
C GLU A 522 -14.95 -25.27 -1.98
N THR A 523 -15.15 -23.95 -2.11
CA THR A 523 -16.49 -23.37 -2.24
C THR A 523 -17.09 -23.52 -3.65
N GLY A 524 -16.30 -23.97 -4.64
CA GLY A 524 -16.74 -24.13 -6.04
C GLY A 524 -16.53 -22.89 -6.92
N GLY A 525 -15.75 -21.90 -6.45
CA GLY A 525 -15.46 -20.65 -7.16
C GLY A 525 -14.55 -20.83 -8.39
N LEU A 526 -13.70 -21.86 -8.42
CA LEU A 526 -12.82 -22.16 -9.56
C LEU A 526 -13.48 -22.96 -10.69
N ALA A 527 -14.77 -23.27 -10.57
CA ALA A 527 -15.53 -23.92 -11.64
C ALA A 527 -15.63 -23.01 -12.88
N PRO A 528 -15.78 -23.59 -14.08
CA PRO A 528 -16.15 -22.86 -15.29
C PRO A 528 -17.36 -21.93 -15.05
N ASP A 529 -17.41 -20.75 -15.70
CA ASP A 529 -18.43 -19.71 -15.47
C ASP A 529 -19.89 -20.25 -15.56
N ASP A 530 -20.11 -21.29 -16.36
CA ASP A 530 -21.37 -21.99 -16.57
C ASP A 530 -21.76 -22.96 -15.43
N GLN A 531 -20.81 -23.31 -14.55
CA GLN A 531 -20.98 -24.26 -13.44
C GLN A 531 -20.74 -23.64 -12.06
N ARG A 532 -20.38 -22.35 -11.97
CA ARG A 532 -20.23 -21.66 -10.69
C ARG A 532 -21.55 -21.56 -9.94
N HIS A 533 -21.66 -22.29 -8.83
CA HIS A 533 -22.79 -22.22 -7.90
C HIS A 533 -22.65 -21.13 -6.83
N VAL A 534 -21.49 -20.46 -6.76
CA VAL A 534 -21.18 -19.44 -5.75
C VAL A 534 -21.53 -18.04 -6.26
N MET A 535 -22.00 -17.18 -5.36
CA MET A 535 -22.10 -15.75 -5.64
C MET A 535 -20.69 -15.20 -5.90
N PRO A 536 -20.48 -14.41 -6.97
CA PRO A 536 -19.15 -13.91 -7.29
C PRO A 536 -18.52 -13.15 -6.12
N SER A 537 -17.24 -13.39 -5.87
CA SER A 537 -16.47 -12.81 -4.76
C SER A 537 -16.26 -11.30 -4.95
N SER A 538 -16.36 -10.82 -6.20
CA SER A 538 -16.26 -9.42 -6.58
C SER A 538 -17.44 -8.96 -7.45
N LEU A 539 -17.89 -7.72 -7.26
CA LEU A 539 -18.95 -7.11 -8.09
C LEU A 539 -18.63 -7.06 -9.58
N ALA A 540 -17.35 -7.11 -9.93
CA ALA A 540 -16.88 -7.07 -11.31
C ALA A 540 -16.91 -8.45 -11.98
N GLU A 541 -16.80 -9.53 -11.23
CA GLU A 541 -16.72 -10.90 -11.74
C GLU A 541 -17.92 -11.33 -12.60
N PRO A 542 -19.20 -11.04 -12.26
CA PRO A 542 -20.34 -11.43 -13.11
C PRO A 542 -20.51 -10.56 -14.37
N LEU A 543 -19.71 -9.50 -14.53
CA LEU A 543 -19.81 -8.60 -15.68
C LEU A 543 -18.86 -9.05 -16.79
N TYR A 544 -19.40 -9.38 -17.95
CA TYR A 544 -18.60 -9.59 -19.15
C TYR A 544 -17.98 -8.29 -19.63
N TRP A 545 -16.81 -8.39 -20.30
CA TRP A 545 -16.24 -7.27 -21.03
C TRP A 545 -17.13 -6.93 -22.23
N SER A 546 -17.78 -5.75 -22.21
CA SER A 546 -18.52 -5.26 -23.39
C SER A 546 -17.58 -5.15 -24.61
N ARG A 547 -18.10 -5.39 -25.81
CA ARG A 547 -17.29 -5.25 -27.04
C ARG A 547 -16.98 -3.78 -27.28
N LEU A 548 -15.70 -3.40 -27.19
CA LEU A 548 -15.21 -2.05 -27.49
C LEU A 548 -14.09 -2.16 -28.55
N PRO A 549 -14.29 -1.63 -29.76
CA PRO A 549 -13.26 -1.61 -30.79
C PRO A 549 -11.98 -0.88 -30.35
N TRP A 550 -10.83 -1.40 -30.76
CA TRP A 550 -9.52 -0.84 -30.40
C TRP A 550 -9.37 0.68 -30.65
N PRO A 551 -9.79 1.25 -31.79
CA PRO A 551 -9.67 2.70 -32.01
C PRO A 551 -10.49 3.54 -31.03
N GLN A 552 -11.68 3.07 -30.63
CA GLN A 552 -12.53 3.76 -29.68
C GLN A 552 -11.94 3.72 -28.27
N LEU A 553 -11.35 2.58 -27.88
CA LEU A 553 -10.60 2.47 -26.64
C LEU A 553 -9.43 3.46 -26.62
N LEU A 554 -8.62 3.46 -27.68
CA LEU A 554 -7.45 4.33 -27.76
C LEU A 554 -7.83 5.80 -27.66
N ASP A 555 -8.91 6.24 -28.31
CA ASP A 555 -9.40 7.62 -28.17
C ASP A 555 -9.78 7.93 -26.72
N ALA A 556 -10.56 7.05 -26.08
CA ALA A 556 -10.99 7.23 -24.68
C ALA A 556 -9.82 7.27 -23.69
N VAL A 557 -8.79 6.43 -23.88
CA VAL A 557 -7.57 6.43 -23.05
C VAL A 557 -6.71 7.66 -23.34
N SER A 558 -6.62 8.08 -24.62
CA SER A 558 -5.75 9.17 -25.07
C SER A 558 -6.27 10.55 -24.70
N LYS A 559 -7.59 10.72 -24.65
CA LYS A 559 -8.25 12.02 -24.45
C LYS A 559 -7.61 12.80 -23.31
N LYS A 560 -7.16 14.01 -23.63
CA LYS A 560 -6.71 14.99 -22.63
C LYS A 560 -7.95 15.46 -21.89
N GLN A 561 -8.15 14.92 -20.69
CA GLN A 561 -9.28 15.32 -19.88
C GLN A 561 -9.01 16.71 -19.30
N GLY A 562 -9.98 17.63 -19.44
CA GLY A 562 -9.90 19.00 -18.94
C GLY A 562 -9.74 19.06 -17.41
N ARG A 563 -9.30 20.22 -16.89
CA ARG A 563 -9.24 20.48 -15.45
C ARG A 563 -10.66 20.41 -14.86
N LEU A 564 -10.89 19.47 -13.94
CA LEU A 564 -12.12 19.32 -13.13
C LEU A 564 -12.17 20.28 -11.93
#